data_AF-A0A1C4IB61-F1
#
_entry.id   AF-A0A1C4IB61-F1
#
_cell.length_a   1.000
_cell.length_b   1.000
_cell.length_c   1.000
_cell.angle_alpha   90.00
_cell.angle_beta   90.00
_cell.angle_gamma   90.00
#
_symmetry.space_group_name_H-M   'P 1'
#
loop_
_entity.id
_entity.type
_entity.pdbx_description
1 polymer ?
#
loop_
_entity_poly.entity_id
_entity_poly.type
_entity_poly.pdbx_seq_one_letter_code
_entity_poly.pdbx_strand_id
1 'polypeptide(L)'
;MTGERVAAQTPAARWRMRYHRVRIAVRRAGVDYFRGDGSDWIALAGLLLCVPLIGWLTVVAPVWCDPAMLAVPITIGGLVLRPASLLGLYAGSAAALIVESVVLGPYTDGPARVTPGSILVVAGCGFIGLLVAQFRSRVGVPWRRGGTMLFDLRERIRVQSKLPGLPRGWHREMSLRPAGGQFFSGDFVVAARTKKGRVLEVVLTDVSGKGMDAASRALLLSGAFGGLLGSLPPADFLPAANGYLLRQDWDEGFATSIHLVLDLETGEYEVYSAGHPPAVQLHAGTGRWEQMTAEGPLLGVYGGAEFDPAKGCLNPGDVLMLFTDGLVETAEREISEGIDRLTGEADRYVAGGFVGASWHLIEAVAKDVNDDRALVLICRDQVGA
;
A
#
# COMPACT_ATOMS: atom_id res chain seq x y z
N MET A 1 -23.54 -4.13 70.95
CA MET A 1 -24.61 -3.67 70.05
C MET A 1 -23.98 -2.87 68.92
N THR A 2 -23.83 -3.47 67.74
CA THR A 2 -23.81 -2.81 66.42
C THR A 2 -23.76 -3.92 65.37
N GLY A 3 -24.95 -4.32 64.91
CA GLY A 3 -25.14 -5.43 63.99
C GLY A 3 -24.93 -5.04 62.53
N GLU A 4 -24.22 -5.92 61.82
CA GLU A 4 -24.13 -5.97 60.37
C GLU A 4 -25.52 -5.99 59.71
N ARG A 5 -25.73 -5.14 58.70
CA ARG A 5 -26.76 -5.34 57.67
C ARG A 5 -26.09 -5.38 56.30
N VAL A 6 -25.77 -6.60 55.87
CA VAL A 6 -25.41 -6.92 54.48
C VAL A 6 -26.63 -6.61 53.61
N ALA A 7 -26.56 -5.56 52.81
CA ALA A 7 -27.61 -5.21 51.85
C ALA A 7 -27.75 -6.33 50.81
N ALA A 8 -28.82 -7.12 50.92
CA ALA A 8 -29.17 -8.16 49.96
C ALA A 8 -29.45 -7.53 48.59
N GLN A 9 -28.48 -7.61 47.68
CA GLN A 9 -28.65 -7.20 46.29
C GLN A 9 -29.77 -8.02 45.65
N THR A 10 -30.84 -7.35 45.20
CA THR A 10 -31.98 -7.99 44.55
C THR A 10 -31.52 -8.76 43.30
N PRO A 11 -32.15 -9.92 42.97
CA PRO A 11 -31.76 -10.73 41.82
C PRO A 11 -31.72 -9.93 40.51
N ALA A 12 -32.68 -9.01 40.31
CA ALA A 12 -32.77 -8.15 39.14
C ALA A 12 -31.56 -7.19 38.97
N ALA A 13 -30.99 -6.68 40.08
CA ALA A 13 -29.81 -5.82 40.04
C ALA A 13 -28.55 -6.61 39.66
N ARG A 14 -28.41 -7.85 40.16
CA ARG A 14 -27.33 -8.76 39.76
C ARG A 14 -27.43 -9.16 38.28
N TRP A 15 -28.64 -9.39 37.78
CA TRP A 15 -28.91 -9.69 36.37
C TRP A 15 -28.57 -8.51 35.44
N ARG A 16 -28.98 -7.28 35.77
CA ARG A 16 -28.63 -6.08 34.98
C ARG A 16 -27.12 -5.82 34.94
N MET A 17 -26.42 -5.99 36.06
CA MET A 17 -24.96 -5.84 36.11
C MET A 17 -24.23 -6.94 35.31
N ARG A 18 -24.71 -8.18 35.34
CA ARG A 18 -24.19 -9.27 34.50
C ARG A 18 -24.42 -8.99 33.01
N TYR A 19 -25.63 -8.58 32.64
CA TYR A 19 -25.96 -8.23 31.25
C TYR A 19 -25.12 -7.07 30.73
N HIS A 20 -24.91 -6.02 31.53
CA HIS A 20 -24.08 -4.89 31.13
C HIS A 20 -22.61 -5.26 30.98
N ARG A 21 -22.06 -6.08 31.89
CA ARG A 21 -20.68 -6.60 31.77
C ARG A 21 -20.50 -7.50 30.55
N VAL A 22 -21.46 -8.39 30.27
CA VAL A 22 -21.45 -9.23 29.06
C VAL A 22 -21.52 -8.37 27.80
N ARG A 23 -22.38 -7.35 27.76
CA ARG A 23 -22.49 -6.44 26.62
C ARG A 23 -21.19 -5.64 26.37
N ILE A 24 -20.53 -5.17 27.42
CA ILE A 24 -19.23 -4.46 27.29
C ILE A 24 -18.13 -5.42 26.86
N ALA A 25 -18.08 -6.63 27.42
CA ALA A 25 -17.11 -7.66 27.05
C ALA A 25 -17.28 -8.08 25.58
N VAL A 26 -18.52 -8.29 25.12
CA VAL A 26 -18.84 -8.61 23.72
C VAL A 26 -18.45 -7.46 22.79
N ARG A 27 -18.73 -6.21 23.17
CA ARG A 27 -18.35 -5.04 22.37
C ARG A 27 -16.83 -4.88 22.29
N ARG A 28 -16.12 -5.07 23.40
CA ARG A 28 -14.66 -4.94 23.48
C ARG A 28 -13.97 -6.08 22.72
N ALA A 29 -14.37 -7.33 22.94
CA ALA A 29 -13.82 -8.49 22.23
C ALA A 29 -14.17 -8.46 20.73
N GLY A 30 -15.32 -7.93 20.33
CA GLY A 30 -15.61 -7.64 18.93
C GLY A 30 -14.61 -6.64 18.33
N VAL A 31 -14.36 -5.51 19.02
CA VAL A 31 -13.38 -4.51 18.60
C VAL A 31 -11.95 -5.06 18.57
N ASP A 32 -11.56 -5.89 19.53
CA ASP A 32 -10.22 -6.49 19.61
C ASP A 32 -10.03 -7.57 18.54
N TYR A 33 -11.08 -8.35 18.24
CA TYR A 33 -11.11 -9.26 17.09
C TYR A 33 -10.92 -8.49 15.77
N PHE A 34 -11.54 -7.31 15.63
CA PHE A 34 -11.31 -6.42 14.49
C PHE A 34 -9.92 -5.76 14.46
N ARG A 35 -9.16 -5.77 15.57
CA ARG A 35 -7.80 -5.21 15.64
C ARG A 35 -6.69 -6.20 15.33
N GLY A 36 -7.00 -7.50 15.25
CA GLY A 36 -6.03 -8.58 14.91
C GLY A 36 -5.57 -9.40 16.11
N ASP A 37 -5.70 -8.86 17.33
CA ASP A 37 -5.21 -9.50 18.57
C ASP A 37 -6.30 -10.24 19.36
N GLY A 38 -7.58 -10.06 18.99
CA GLY A 38 -8.71 -10.67 19.69
C GLY A 38 -8.99 -12.13 19.31
N SER A 39 -9.47 -12.90 20.29
CA SER A 39 -9.94 -14.28 20.08
C SER A 39 -11.19 -14.33 19.19
N ASP A 40 -11.26 -15.27 18.26
CA ASP A 40 -12.40 -15.49 17.36
C ASP A 40 -13.58 -16.23 18.02
N TRP A 41 -13.51 -16.46 19.34
CA TRP A 41 -14.50 -17.20 20.14
C TRP A 41 -15.93 -16.66 20.03
N ILE A 42 -16.14 -15.34 19.87
CA ILE A 42 -17.50 -14.78 19.72
C ILE A 42 -18.09 -15.15 18.37
N ALA A 43 -17.31 -15.05 17.29
CA ALA A 43 -17.74 -15.45 15.97
C ALA A 43 -17.98 -16.97 15.92
N LEU A 44 -17.10 -17.75 16.55
CA LEU A 44 -17.24 -19.20 16.66
C LEU A 44 -18.52 -19.57 17.41
N ALA A 45 -18.77 -18.95 18.57
CA ALA A 45 -19.97 -19.20 19.36
C ALA A 45 -21.25 -18.84 18.59
N GLY A 46 -21.26 -17.70 17.89
CA GLY A 46 -22.40 -17.30 17.04
C GLY A 46 -22.69 -18.31 15.94
N LEU A 47 -21.66 -18.76 15.22
CA LEU A 47 -21.80 -19.74 14.14
C LEU A 47 -22.16 -21.14 14.65
N LEU A 48 -21.58 -21.57 15.77
CA LEU A 48 -21.94 -22.84 16.42
C LEU A 48 -23.38 -22.85 16.93
N LEU A 49 -23.93 -21.71 17.37
CA LEU A 49 -25.34 -21.60 17.77
C LEU A 49 -26.30 -21.72 16.58
N CYS A 50 -25.86 -21.34 15.38
CA CYS A 50 -26.66 -21.51 14.16
C CYS A 50 -26.80 -22.99 13.75
N VAL A 51 -25.80 -23.83 14.04
CA VAL A 51 -25.78 -25.26 13.67
C VAL A 51 -26.99 -26.04 14.23
N PRO A 52 -27.27 -26.05 15.55
CA PRO A 52 -28.43 -26.76 16.09
C PRO A 52 -29.75 -26.08 15.71
N LEU A 53 -29.76 -24.77 15.46
CA LEU A 53 -30.97 -24.07 14.98
C LEU A 53 -31.34 -24.52 13.56
N ILE A 54 -30.34 -24.60 12.67
CA ILE A 54 -30.52 -25.15 11.31
C ILE A 54 -30.96 -26.60 11.43
N GLY A 55 -30.29 -27.41 12.25
CA GLY A 55 -30.67 -28.82 12.43
C GLY A 55 -32.06 -29.06 13.03
N TRP A 56 -32.57 -28.12 13.83
CA TRP A 56 -33.95 -28.18 14.28
C TRP A 56 -34.93 -27.78 13.17
N LEU A 57 -34.59 -26.78 12.36
CA LEU A 57 -35.41 -26.33 11.23
C LEU A 57 -35.49 -27.36 10.11
N THR A 58 -34.42 -28.11 9.84
CA THR A 58 -34.41 -29.22 8.87
C THR A 58 -35.40 -30.32 9.25
N VAL A 59 -35.55 -30.59 10.55
CA VAL A 59 -36.51 -31.58 11.07
C VAL A 59 -37.95 -31.06 11.07
N VAL A 60 -38.18 -29.80 11.49
CA VAL A 60 -39.54 -29.25 11.65
C VAL A 60 -40.14 -28.73 10.33
N ALA A 61 -39.33 -28.19 9.44
CA ALA A 61 -39.75 -27.57 8.20
C ALA A 61 -38.84 -27.95 7.02
N PRO A 62 -38.78 -29.25 6.65
CA PRO A 62 -37.84 -29.76 5.66
C PRO A 62 -37.99 -29.15 4.25
N VAL A 63 -39.18 -28.64 3.92
CA VAL A 63 -39.43 -27.97 2.63
C VAL A 63 -38.70 -26.63 2.53
N TRP A 64 -38.47 -25.97 3.67
CA TRP A 64 -37.83 -24.66 3.76
C TRP A 64 -36.34 -24.76 4.09
N CYS A 65 -35.90 -25.84 4.73
CA CYS A 65 -34.55 -26.01 5.23
C CYS A 65 -33.99 -27.39 4.86
N ASP A 66 -33.11 -27.42 3.85
CA ASP A 66 -32.39 -28.61 3.42
C ASP A 66 -31.16 -28.86 4.33
N PRO A 67 -30.80 -30.11 4.66
CA PRO A 67 -29.54 -30.46 5.34
C PRO A 67 -28.27 -29.76 4.81
N ALA A 68 -28.22 -29.46 3.51
CA ALA A 68 -27.13 -28.71 2.88
C ALA A 68 -26.99 -27.27 3.42
N MET A 69 -27.99 -26.71 4.10
CA MET A 69 -27.90 -25.39 4.75
C MET A 69 -26.82 -25.32 5.83
N LEU A 70 -26.35 -26.46 6.35
CA LEU A 70 -25.18 -26.52 7.23
C LEU A 70 -23.89 -26.01 6.55
N ALA A 71 -23.87 -25.92 5.21
CA ALA A 71 -22.79 -25.30 4.46
C ALA A 71 -22.70 -23.78 4.66
N VAL A 72 -23.81 -23.10 5.00
CA VAL A 72 -23.86 -21.64 5.21
C VAL A 72 -22.97 -21.19 6.38
N PRO A 73 -23.12 -21.71 7.61
CA PRO A 73 -22.24 -21.33 8.72
C PRO A 73 -20.79 -21.72 8.46
N ILE A 74 -20.52 -22.84 7.76
CA ILE A 74 -19.17 -23.24 7.36
C ILE A 74 -18.54 -22.23 6.41
N THR A 75 -19.29 -21.78 5.39
CA THR A 75 -18.81 -20.83 4.39
C THR A 75 -18.52 -19.47 5.04
N ILE A 76 -19.43 -18.99 5.91
CA ILE A 76 -19.20 -17.78 6.70
C ILE A 76 -18.01 -17.99 7.66
N GLY A 77 -17.89 -19.19 8.24
CA GLY A 77 -16.78 -19.60 9.07
C GLY A 77 -15.43 -19.54 8.35
N GLY A 78 -15.35 -20.01 7.11
CA GLY A 78 -14.13 -19.93 6.28
C GLY A 78 -13.62 -18.50 6.09
N LEU A 79 -14.55 -17.54 5.99
CA LEU A 79 -14.22 -16.12 5.81
C LEU A 79 -13.85 -15.42 7.12
N VAL A 80 -14.26 -15.96 8.28
CA VAL A 80 -14.18 -15.27 9.57
C VAL A 80 -13.27 -16.00 10.56
N LEU A 81 -13.41 -17.31 10.77
CA LEU A 81 -12.75 -18.10 11.82
C LEU A 81 -11.33 -18.55 11.49
N ARG A 82 -10.48 -18.64 12.51
CA ARG A 82 -9.13 -19.23 12.40
C ARG A 82 -9.24 -20.72 12.01
N PRO A 83 -8.23 -21.31 11.34
CA PRO A 83 -8.29 -22.71 10.92
C PRO A 83 -8.65 -23.70 12.04
N ALA A 84 -8.11 -23.50 13.25
CA ALA A 84 -8.43 -24.35 14.40
C ALA A 84 -9.89 -24.23 14.86
N SER A 85 -10.42 -23.01 14.93
CA SER A 85 -11.82 -22.75 15.30
C SER A 85 -12.79 -23.23 14.21
N LEU A 86 -12.40 -23.10 12.94
CA LEU A 86 -13.17 -23.59 11.81
C LEU A 86 -13.28 -25.12 11.80
N LEU A 87 -12.23 -25.84 12.18
CA LEU A 87 -12.30 -27.30 12.38
C LEU A 87 -13.34 -27.67 13.44
N GLY A 88 -13.43 -26.91 14.53
CA GLY A 88 -14.47 -27.09 15.54
C GLY A 88 -15.88 -26.88 14.99
N LEU A 89 -16.09 -25.83 14.19
CA LEU A 89 -17.37 -25.58 13.53
C LEU A 89 -17.71 -26.70 12.51
N TYR A 90 -16.72 -27.14 11.73
CA TYR A 90 -16.89 -28.22 10.76
C TYR A 90 -17.26 -29.55 11.44
N ALA A 91 -16.59 -29.89 12.55
CA ALA A 91 -16.94 -31.06 13.35
C ALA A 91 -18.36 -30.96 13.93
N GLY A 92 -18.78 -29.78 14.39
CA GLY A 92 -20.14 -29.53 14.86
C GLY A 92 -21.20 -29.71 13.76
N SER A 93 -20.95 -29.16 12.56
CA SER A 93 -21.84 -29.36 11.41
C SER A 93 -21.89 -30.81 10.93
N ALA A 94 -20.76 -31.52 10.95
CA ALA A 94 -20.73 -32.95 10.61
C ALA A 94 -21.53 -33.79 11.62
N ALA A 95 -21.41 -33.50 12.92
CA ALA A 95 -22.20 -34.15 13.95
C ALA A 95 -23.71 -33.86 13.78
N ALA A 96 -24.09 -32.63 13.46
CA ALA A 96 -25.48 -32.28 13.17
C ALA A 96 -26.02 -33.05 11.96
N LEU A 97 -25.24 -33.18 10.89
CA LEU A 97 -25.61 -33.94 9.70
C LEU A 97 -25.78 -35.43 9.99
N ILE A 98 -24.95 -36.00 10.87
CA ILE A 98 -25.09 -37.39 11.35
C ILE A 98 -26.41 -37.54 12.12
N VAL A 99 -26.73 -36.61 13.02
CA VAL A 99 -27.99 -36.64 13.79
C VAL A 99 -29.19 -36.52 12.85
N GLU A 100 -29.17 -35.60 11.89
CA GLU A 100 -30.22 -35.46 10.87
C GLU A 100 -30.39 -36.74 10.06
N SER A 101 -29.30 -37.41 9.68
CA SER A 101 -29.35 -38.67 8.93
C SER A 101 -30.01 -39.79 9.72
N VAL A 102 -29.84 -39.83 11.05
CA VAL A 102 -30.48 -40.83 11.92
C VAL A 102 -31.95 -40.49 12.15
N VAL A 103 -32.29 -39.21 12.36
CA VAL A 103 -33.65 -38.75 12.68
C VAL A 103 -34.56 -38.77 11.46
N LEU A 104 -34.07 -38.37 10.29
CA LEU A 104 -34.85 -38.29 9.05
C LEU A 104 -34.97 -39.66 8.34
N GLY A 105 -34.16 -40.65 8.72
CA GLY A 105 -34.19 -42.00 8.16
C GLY A 105 -33.51 -42.14 6.79
N PRO A 106 -33.60 -43.33 6.15
CA PRO A 106 -32.90 -43.61 4.89
C PRO A 106 -33.25 -42.63 3.77
N TYR A 107 -32.27 -42.22 2.97
CA TYR A 107 -32.46 -41.23 1.90
C TYR A 107 -33.39 -41.69 0.76
N THR A 108 -33.76 -42.97 0.73
CA THR A 108 -34.61 -43.59 -0.31
C THR A 108 -36.09 -43.22 -0.19
N ASP A 109 -36.55 -42.71 0.96
CA ASP A 109 -37.99 -42.59 1.24
C ASP A 109 -38.52 -41.14 1.15
N GLY A 110 -37.74 -40.19 0.65
CA GLY A 110 -38.24 -38.83 0.38
C GLY A 110 -37.17 -37.77 0.08
N PRO A 111 -37.56 -36.64 -0.57
CA PRO A 111 -36.64 -35.59 -1.02
C PRO A 111 -36.10 -34.69 0.10
N ALA A 112 -36.64 -34.80 1.31
CA ALA A 112 -36.34 -33.97 2.49
C ALA A 112 -35.25 -34.56 3.41
N ARG A 113 -34.51 -35.58 2.95
CA ARG A 113 -33.60 -36.37 3.80
C ARG A 113 -32.13 -36.08 3.49
N VAL A 114 -31.23 -36.49 4.38
CA VAL A 114 -29.78 -36.37 4.15
C VAL A 114 -29.39 -37.26 2.97
N THR A 115 -29.04 -36.64 1.84
CA THR A 115 -28.59 -37.35 0.65
C THR A 115 -27.07 -37.40 0.59
N PRO A 116 -26.48 -38.35 -0.17
CA PRO A 116 -25.04 -38.30 -0.47
C PRO A 116 -24.60 -36.95 -1.06
N GLY A 117 -25.48 -36.27 -1.79
CA GLY A 117 -25.24 -34.93 -2.34
C GLY A 117 -25.10 -33.84 -1.27
N SER A 118 -25.97 -33.83 -0.26
CA SER A 118 -25.87 -32.83 0.83
C SER A 118 -24.61 -33.04 1.67
N ILE A 119 -24.21 -34.30 1.90
CA ILE A 119 -22.92 -34.64 2.54
C ILE A 119 -21.75 -34.09 1.72
N LEU A 120 -21.74 -34.31 0.41
CA LEU A 120 -20.68 -33.83 -0.48
C LEU A 120 -20.59 -32.29 -0.48
N VAL A 121 -21.73 -31.60 -0.52
CA VAL A 121 -21.78 -30.12 -0.49
C VAL A 121 -21.21 -29.58 0.82
N VAL A 122 -21.65 -30.11 1.97
CA VAL A 122 -21.18 -29.66 3.29
C VAL A 122 -19.67 -29.95 3.45
N ALA A 123 -19.22 -31.13 3.02
CA ALA A 123 -17.80 -31.49 3.05
C ALA A 123 -16.95 -30.62 2.10
N GLY A 124 -17.44 -30.36 0.89
CA GLY A 124 -16.79 -29.50 -0.09
C GLY A 124 -16.67 -28.05 0.39
N CYS A 125 -17.76 -27.48 0.94
CA CYS A 125 -17.73 -26.16 1.57
C CYS A 125 -16.78 -26.12 2.77
N GLY A 126 -16.70 -27.19 3.56
CA GLY A 126 -15.73 -27.34 4.64
C GLY A 126 -14.29 -27.31 4.15
N PHE A 127 -13.99 -28.08 3.12
CA PHE A 127 -12.66 -28.13 2.51
C PHE A 127 -12.25 -26.79 1.89
N ILE A 128 -13.11 -26.18 1.07
CA ILE A 128 -12.88 -24.85 0.49
C ILE A 128 -12.73 -23.81 1.61
N GLY A 129 -13.59 -23.84 2.62
CA GLY A 129 -13.51 -22.95 3.77
C GLY A 129 -12.19 -23.07 4.53
N LEU A 130 -11.69 -24.30 4.73
CA LEU A 130 -10.39 -24.55 5.34
C LEU A 130 -9.23 -24.07 4.48
N LEU A 131 -9.27 -24.28 3.15
CA LEU A 131 -8.28 -23.73 2.24
C LEU A 131 -8.25 -22.21 2.33
N VAL A 132 -9.41 -21.55 2.22
CA VAL A 132 -9.52 -20.08 2.35
C VAL A 132 -8.99 -19.61 3.71
N ALA A 133 -9.35 -20.28 4.80
CA ALA A 133 -8.87 -19.94 6.14
C ALA A 133 -7.36 -20.14 6.29
N GLN A 134 -6.78 -21.20 5.70
CA GLN A 134 -5.34 -21.46 5.69
C GLN A 134 -4.57 -20.42 4.88
N PHE A 135 -5.01 -20.12 3.65
CA PHE A 135 -4.43 -19.06 2.83
C PHE A 135 -4.48 -17.72 3.56
N ARG A 136 -5.62 -17.38 4.17
CA ARG A 136 -5.78 -16.17 4.99
C ARG A 136 -4.82 -16.14 6.18
N SER A 137 -4.57 -17.28 6.82
CA SER A 137 -3.61 -17.37 7.94
C SER A 137 -2.15 -17.26 7.51
N ARG A 138 -1.79 -17.82 6.34
CA ARG A 138 -0.42 -17.73 5.79
C ARG A 138 -0.08 -16.32 5.32
N VAL A 139 -1.05 -15.64 4.72
CA VAL A 139 -0.86 -14.26 4.25
C VAL A 139 -0.72 -13.28 5.43
N GLY A 140 -1.11 -13.66 6.66
CA GLY A 140 -0.90 -12.85 7.85
C GLY A 140 -1.69 -11.54 7.88
N VAL A 141 -2.57 -11.32 6.91
CA VAL A 141 -3.36 -10.10 6.76
C VAL A 141 -4.79 -10.33 7.28
N PRO A 142 -5.22 -9.63 8.34
CA PRO A 142 -6.62 -9.65 8.76
C PRO A 142 -7.51 -9.17 7.61
N TRP A 143 -8.56 -9.93 7.25
CA TRP A 143 -9.38 -9.75 6.04
C TRP A 143 -10.05 -8.37 5.86
N ARG A 144 -10.08 -7.50 6.88
CA ARG A 144 -10.54 -6.09 6.74
C ARG A 144 -9.42 -5.07 6.58
N ARG A 145 -8.18 -5.56 6.45
CA ARG A 145 -6.93 -4.81 6.42
C ARG A 145 -6.02 -5.25 5.26
N GLY A 146 -6.58 -5.77 4.16
CA GLY A 146 -5.86 -5.85 2.87
C GLY A 146 -5.24 -4.50 2.49
N GLY A 147 -5.94 -3.41 2.84
CA GLY A 147 -5.40 -2.06 2.75
C GLY A 147 -4.26 -1.75 3.70
N THR A 148 -4.00 -2.47 4.81
CA THR A 148 -2.96 -2.05 5.78
C THR A 148 -1.57 -2.55 5.52
N MET A 149 -1.37 -3.72 4.89
CA MET A 149 -0.02 -4.05 4.40
C MET A 149 0.37 -3.12 3.26
N LEU A 150 -0.57 -2.85 2.35
CA LEU A 150 -0.35 -1.89 1.26
C LEU A 150 -0.20 -0.46 1.78
N PHE A 151 -0.93 -0.09 2.84
CA PHE A 151 -0.77 1.19 3.53
C PHE A 151 0.55 1.27 4.30
N ASP A 152 0.99 0.20 4.98
CA ASP A 152 2.27 0.16 5.70
C ASP A 152 3.43 0.22 4.68
N LEU A 153 3.31 -0.47 3.55
CA LEU A 153 4.24 -0.37 2.43
C LEU A 153 4.32 1.07 1.89
N ARG A 154 3.16 1.69 1.62
CA ARG A 154 3.09 3.10 1.22
C ARG A 154 3.70 4.01 2.27
N GLU A 155 3.37 3.80 3.53
CA GLU A 155 3.83 4.64 4.62
C GLU A 155 5.35 4.54 4.76
N ARG A 156 5.93 3.34 4.60
CA ARG A 156 7.38 3.13 4.59
C ARG A 156 8.06 3.79 3.39
N ILE A 157 7.54 3.60 2.18
CA ILE A 157 8.06 4.28 0.98
C ILE A 157 7.95 5.80 1.17
N ARG A 158 6.81 6.31 1.64
CA ARG A 158 6.61 7.75 1.90
C ARG A 158 7.48 8.30 3.02
N VAL A 159 7.78 7.51 4.05
CA VAL A 159 8.68 7.91 5.14
C VAL A 159 10.11 8.05 4.61
N GLN A 160 10.52 7.18 3.69
CA GLN A 160 11.82 7.28 3.01
C GLN A 160 11.84 8.41 1.95
N SER A 161 10.71 8.66 1.29
CA SER A 161 10.51 9.75 0.33
C SER A 161 10.21 11.09 1.00
N LYS A 162 11.19 11.65 1.72
CA LYS A 162 11.11 13.01 2.26
C LYS A 162 12.31 13.83 1.84
N LEU A 163 12.06 15.01 1.28
CA LEU A 163 13.11 15.99 1.04
C LEU A 163 13.61 16.59 2.36
N PRO A 164 14.93 16.69 2.58
CA PRO A 164 15.50 17.28 3.78
C PRO A 164 15.23 18.78 3.88
N GLY A 165 15.47 19.32 5.09
CA GLY A 165 15.47 20.75 5.35
C GLY A 165 16.54 21.50 4.53
N LEU A 166 16.14 22.42 3.64
CA LEU A 166 17.06 23.33 2.94
C LEU A 166 17.31 24.61 3.74
N PRO A 167 18.49 25.26 3.58
CA PRO A 167 18.81 26.53 4.22
C PRO A 167 17.91 27.66 3.68
N ARG A 168 18.00 28.84 4.31
CA ARG A 168 17.28 30.04 3.86
C ARG A 168 17.71 30.41 2.42
N GLY A 169 16.77 30.90 1.64
CA GLY A 169 16.99 31.20 0.21
C GLY A 169 16.80 29.99 -0.72
N TRP A 170 16.27 28.89 -0.20
CA TRP A 170 15.97 27.69 -0.97
C TRP A 170 14.57 27.16 -0.62
N HIS A 171 13.75 27.00 -1.64
CA HIS A 171 12.45 26.37 -1.57
C HIS A 171 12.50 24.97 -2.20
N ARG A 172 11.72 24.05 -1.65
CA ARG A 172 11.57 22.70 -2.24
C ARG A 172 10.20 22.14 -2.01
N GLU A 173 9.69 21.48 -3.03
CA GLU A 173 8.42 20.75 -2.98
C GLU A 173 8.53 19.41 -3.66
N MET A 174 7.64 18.52 -3.25
CA MET A 174 7.54 17.21 -3.84
C MET A 174 6.12 16.72 -3.73
N SER A 175 5.60 16.17 -4.82
CA SER A 175 4.30 15.50 -4.86
C SER A 175 4.47 14.15 -5.54
N LEU A 176 3.93 13.11 -4.91
CA LEU A 176 3.81 11.76 -5.49
C LEU A 176 2.33 11.37 -5.55
N ARG A 177 1.92 10.78 -6.66
CA ARG A 177 0.54 10.39 -6.96
C ARG A 177 0.55 9.00 -7.59
N PRO A 178 0.07 7.97 -6.88
CA PRO A 178 0.03 6.62 -7.43
C PRO A 178 -1.04 6.46 -8.52
N ALA A 179 -0.84 5.49 -9.41
CA ALA A 179 -1.76 5.11 -10.48
C ALA A 179 -3.10 4.62 -9.92
N GLY A 180 -4.21 4.96 -10.60
CA GLY A 180 -5.51 4.30 -10.43
C GLY A 180 -6.11 4.28 -9.02
N GLY A 181 -5.73 5.23 -8.14
CA GLY A 181 -6.18 5.23 -6.74
C GLY A 181 -5.61 4.08 -5.90
N GLN A 182 -4.55 3.43 -6.39
CA GLN A 182 -3.83 2.41 -5.65
C GLN A 182 -3.18 3.00 -4.39
N PHE A 183 -2.93 2.12 -3.41
CA PHE A 183 -2.33 2.54 -2.16
C PHE A 183 -0.82 2.74 -2.25
N PHE A 184 -0.13 2.42 -3.34
CA PHE A 184 1.34 2.47 -3.44
C PHE A 184 1.79 2.90 -4.84
N SER A 185 3.04 3.35 -4.96
CA SER A 185 3.69 3.86 -6.18
C SER A 185 4.96 3.05 -6.43
N GLY A 186 5.27 2.74 -7.68
CA GLY A 186 6.60 2.32 -8.13
C GLY A 186 7.62 3.46 -8.00
N ASP A 187 7.16 4.69 -8.21
CA ASP A 187 7.95 5.90 -7.99
C ASP A 187 8.32 6.12 -6.53
N PHE A 188 9.59 6.46 -6.29
CA PHE A 188 10.05 6.95 -4.99
C PHE A 188 11.13 8.01 -5.15
N VAL A 189 11.30 8.81 -4.08
CA VAL A 189 12.36 9.81 -3.99
C VAL A 189 13.24 9.46 -2.81
N VAL A 190 14.56 9.55 -2.96
CA VAL A 190 15.50 9.50 -1.84
C VAL A 190 16.29 10.79 -1.88
N ALA A 191 16.36 11.50 -0.76
CA ALA A 191 17.09 12.75 -0.69
C ALA A 191 17.86 12.88 0.62
N ALA A 192 19.07 13.39 0.52
CA ALA A 192 19.95 13.62 1.66
C ALA A 192 20.71 14.92 1.50
N ARG A 193 21.07 15.55 2.62
CA ARG A 193 22.06 16.62 2.62
C ARG A 193 23.40 16.07 3.07
N THR A 194 24.39 16.13 2.19
CA THR A 194 25.72 15.56 2.37
C THR A 194 26.75 16.68 2.55
N LYS A 195 28.03 16.33 2.76
CA LYS A 195 29.12 17.29 3.05
C LYS A 195 28.75 18.35 4.10
N LYS A 196 28.36 17.91 5.30
CA LYS A 196 27.91 18.76 6.43
C LYS A 196 26.72 19.68 6.09
N GLY A 197 25.88 19.26 5.16
CA GLY A 197 24.70 20.01 4.76
C GLY A 197 24.89 20.88 3.51
N ARG A 198 26.09 21.02 2.98
CA ARG A 198 26.35 21.91 1.84
C ARG A 198 25.74 21.40 0.53
N VAL A 199 25.80 20.09 0.33
CA VAL A 199 25.31 19.46 -0.91
C VAL A 199 23.95 18.84 -0.63
N LEU A 200 22.97 19.11 -1.49
CA LEU A 200 21.71 18.38 -1.58
C LEU A 200 21.84 17.33 -2.66
N GLU A 201 21.57 16.08 -2.32
CA GLU A 201 21.43 15.00 -3.29
C GLU A 201 19.97 14.56 -3.32
N VAL A 202 19.40 14.44 -4.51
CA VAL A 202 18.02 13.97 -4.74
C VAL A 202 18.06 12.92 -5.83
N VAL A 203 17.46 11.77 -5.53
CA VAL A 203 17.31 10.66 -6.47
C VAL A 203 15.82 10.43 -6.65
N LEU A 204 15.32 10.58 -7.86
CA LEU A 204 13.96 10.21 -8.24
C LEU A 204 14.07 8.95 -9.10
N THR A 205 13.34 7.90 -8.72
CA THR A 205 13.42 6.59 -9.37
C THR A 205 12.01 6.10 -9.65
N ASP A 206 11.81 5.61 -10.88
CA ASP A 206 10.63 4.84 -11.25
C ASP A 206 11.05 3.38 -11.53
N VAL A 207 10.26 2.45 -11.00
CA VAL A 207 10.55 1.02 -11.03
C VAL A 207 9.57 0.33 -11.96
N SER A 208 10.10 -0.35 -12.97
CA SER A 208 9.29 -1.08 -13.92
C SER A 208 8.37 -2.11 -13.27
N GLY A 209 7.17 -2.24 -13.86
CA GLY A 209 6.14 -3.18 -13.45
C GLY A 209 4.91 -2.46 -12.90
N LYS A 210 3.98 -3.24 -12.36
CA LYS A 210 2.75 -2.71 -11.75
C LYS A 210 2.31 -3.55 -10.58
N GLY A 211 1.53 -2.96 -9.68
CA GLY A 211 0.95 -3.68 -8.56
C GLY A 211 1.97 -4.03 -7.47
N MET A 212 1.72 -5.10 -6.73
CA MET A 212 2.49 -5.41 -5.51
C MET A 212 3.97 -5.71 -5.77
N ASP A 213 4.32 -6.28 -6.93
CA ASP A 213 5.71 -6.63 -7.24
C ASP A 213 6.55 -5.36 -7.42
N ALA A 214 6.08 -4.40 -8.20
CA ALA A 214 6.73 -3.09 -8.35
C ALA A 214 6.85 -2.36 -7.01
N ALA A 215 5.82 -2.39 -6.18
CA ALA A 215 5.85 -1.77 -4.85
C ALA A 215 6.89 -2.39 -3.91
N SER A 216 7.03 -3.72 -3.95
CA SER A 216 8.02 -4.43 -3.14
C SER A 216 9.45 -4.08 -3.56
N ARG A 217 9.68 -3.96 -4.87
CA ARG A 217 10.96 -3.54 -5.46
C ARG A 217 11.26 -2.10 -5.12
N ALA A 218 10.30 -1.19 -5.28
CA ALA A 218 10.41 0.21 -4.89
C ALA A 218 10.83 0.34 -3.42
N LEU A 219 10.22 -0.42 -2.50
CA LEU A 219 10.62 -0.41 -1.08
C LEU A 219 12.06 -0.91 -0.85
N LEU A 220 12.46 -1.99 -1.52
CA LEU A 220 13.82 -2.53 -1.41
C LEU A 220 14.84 -1.53 -1.96
N LEU A 221 14.56 -0.93 -3.12
CA LEU A 221 15.43 0.04 -3.77
C LEU A 221 15.49 1.35 -2.99
N SER A 222 14.38 1.86 -2.47
CA SER A 222 14.38 3.09 -1.67
C SER A 222 15.23 2.96 -0.41
N GLY A 223 15.19 1.78 0.23
CA GLY A 223 16.08 1.46 1.35
C GLY A 223 17.56 1.37 0.95
N ALA A 224 17.86 0.67 -0.13
CA ALA A 224 19.23 0.51 -0.63
C ALA A 224 19.82 1.85 -1.08
N PHE A 225 19.08 2.62 -1.88
CA PHE A 225 19.49 3.92 -2.40
C PHE A 225 19.66 4.91 -1.25
N GLY A 226 18.79 4.87 -0.25
CA GLY A 226 18.93 5.64 1.00
C GLY A 226 20.22 5.36 1.77
N GLY A 227 20.75 4.13 1.69
CA GLY A 227 22.04 3.78 2.29
C GLY A 227 23.25 4.18 1.44
N LEU A 228 23.11 4.16 0.11
CA LEU A 228 24.16 4.55 -0.83
C LEU A 228 24.34 6.08 -0.92
N LEU A 229 23.24 6.83 -0.84
CA LEU A 229 23.24 8.28 -0.99
C LEU A 229 24.07 8.95 0.12
N GLY A 230 25.11 9.70 -0.28
CA GLY A 230 26.06 10.31 0.64
C GLY A 230 27.12 9.38 1.24
N SER A 231 27.04 8.08 0.99
CA SER A 231 28.08 7.10 1.34
C SER A 231 29.11 6.92 0.24
N LEU A 232 28.77 7.31 -1.00
CA LEU A 232 29.61 7.22 -2.18
C LEU A 232 29.88 8.61 -2.77
N PRO A 233 30.96 8.76 -3.57
CA PRO A 233 31.08 9.88 -4.49
C PRO A 233 29.86 9.93 -5.42
N PRO A 234 29.38 11.12 -5.84
CA PRO A 234 28.14 11.21 -6.60
C PRO A 234 28.17 10.45 -7.94
N ALA A 235 29.29 10.50 -8.66
CA ALA A 235 29.48 9.76 -9.91
C ALA A 235 29.39 8.23 -9.75
N ASP A 236 29.65 7.71 -8.54
CA ASP A 236 29.64 6.27 -8.26
C ASP A 236 28.24 5.77 -7.82
N PHE A 237 27.29 6.67 -7.57
CA PHE A 237 25.96 6.31 -7.07
C PHE A 237 25.18 5.44 -8.06
N LEU A 238 24.96 5.91 -9.30
CA LEU A 238 24.21 5.15 -10.31
C LEU A 238 24.91 3.85 -10.73
N PRO A 239 26.25 3.78 -10.90
CA PRO A 239 26.96 2.52 -11.09
C PRO A 239 26.74 1.52 -9.94
N ALA A 240 26.79 1.97 -8.69
CA ALA A 240 26.55 1.11 -7.53
C ALA A 240 25.09 0.65 -7.43
N ALA A 241 24.15 1.54 -7.74
CA ALA A 241 22.72 1.24 -7.82
C ALA A 241 22.43 0.19 -8.92
N ASN A 242 22.99 0.37 -10.12
CA ASN A 242 22.88 -0.60 -11.21
C ASN A 242 23.43 -1.97 -10.80
N GLY A 243 24.62 -2.00 -10.18
CA GLY A 243 25.20 -3.23 -9.66
C GLY A 243 24.36 -3.89 -8.56
N TYR A 244 23.65 -3.11 -7.74
CA TYR A 244 22.70 -3.65 -6.75
C TYR A 244 21.50 -4.32 -7.43
N LEU A 245 20.88 -3.68 -8.42
CA LEU A 245 19.75 -4.24 -9.16
C LEU A 245 20.14 -5.54 -9.89
N LEU A 246 21.29 -5.54 -10.58
CA LEU A 246 21.79 -6.73 -11.31
C LEU A 246 21.99 -7.94 -10.39
N ARG A 247 22.31 -7.74 -9.11
CA ARG A 247 22.45 -8.82 -8.13
C ARG A 247 21.12 -9.36 -7.60
N GLN A 248 20.01 -8.63 -7.77
CA GLN A 248 18.70 -9.11 -7.33
C GLN A 248 18.13 -10.19 -8.25
N ASP A 249 18.64 -10.30 -9.49
CA ASP A 249 18.27 -11.32 -10.48
C ASP A 249 16.74 -11.43 -10.68
N TRP A 250 16.08 -10.28 -10.87
CA TRP A 250 14.64 -10.24 -11.11
C TRP A 250 14.33 -10.64 -12.56
N ASP A 251 13.40 -11.59 -12.75
CA ASP A 251 12.96 -12.08 -14.07
C ASP A 251 12.56 -10.96 -15.04
N GLU A 252 11.91 -9.92 -14.50
CA GLU A 252 11.54 -8.69 -15.21
C GLU A 252 11.74 -7.54 -14.24
N GLY A 253 12.82 -6.75 -14.29
CA GLY A 253 13.02 -5.69 -13.31
C GLY A 253 14.16 -4.73 -13.63
N PHE A 254 13.80 -3.63 -14.28
CA PHE A 254 14.66 -2.46 -14.45
C PHE A 254 14.07 -1.25 -13.72
N ALA A 255 14.87 -0.19 -13.57
CA ALA A 255 14.40 1.08 -13.05
C ALA A 255 14.99 2.23 -13.86
N THR A 256 14.19 3.28 -14.06
CA THR A 256 14.70 4.58 -14.50
C THR A 256 15.07 5.40 -13.27
N SER A 257 16.13 6.20 -13.34
CA SER A 257 16.51 7.04 -12.20
C SER A 257 17.20 8.32 -12.64
N ILE A 258 16.92 9.42 -11.95
CA ILE A 258 17.64 10.69 -12.09
C ILE A 258 18.24 11.07 -10.74
N HIS A 259 19.53 11.41 -10.74
CA HIS A 259 20.30 11.79 -9.55
C HIS A 259 20.81 13.20 -9.70
N LEU A 260 20.25 14.11 -8.91
CA LEU A 260 20.67 15.49 -8.78
C LEU A 260 21.65 15.63 -7.62
N VAL A 261 22.73 16.36 -7.86
CA VAL A 261 23.74 16.76 -6.89
C VAL A 261 23.87 18.28 -6.95
N LEU A 262 23.40 18.97 -5.92
CA LEU A 262 23.29 20.43 -5.90
C LEU A 262 24.10 21.02 -4.75
N ASP A 263 25.06 21.89 -5.04
CA ASP A 263 25.73 22.71 -4.05
C ASP A 263 24.83 23.88 -3.64
N LEU A 264 24.34 23.88 -2.40
CA LEU A 264 23.41 24.89 -1.90
C LEU A 264 24.07 26.26 -1.60
N GLU A 265 25.41 26.33 -1.62
CA GLU A 265 26.16 27.56 -1.43
C GLU A 265 26.36 28.28 -2.77
N THR A 266 26.84 27.56 -3.78
CA THR A 266 27.13 28.13 -5.10
C THR A 266 25.91 28.13 -6.02
N GLY A 267 25.04 27.12 -5.90
CA GLY A 267 23.96 26.81 -6.82
C GLY A 267 24.38 25.92 -7.99
N GLU A 268 25.65 25.54 -8.07
CA GLU A 268 26.15 24.61 -9.09
C GLU A 268 25.55 23.22 -8.86
N TYR A 269 25.19 22.55 -9.95
CA TYR A 269 24.65 21.21 -9.87
C TYR A 269 25.12 20.30 -11.00
N GLU A 270 25.02 19.00 -10.72
CA GLU A 270 25.19 17.91 -11.67
C GLU A 270 23.92 17.04 -11.66
N VAL A 271 23.43 16.67 -12.83
CA VAL A 271 22.29 15.77 -13.02
C VAL A 271 22.78 14.55 -13.80
N TYR A 272 22.66 13.38 -13.19
CA TYR A 272 22.95 12.09 -13.81
C TYR A 272 21.61 11.42 -14.16
N SER A 273 21.52 10.74 -15.30
CA SER A 273 20.29 10.03 -15.71
C SER A 273 20.57 8.59 -16.09
N ALA A 274 19.72 7.69 -15.64
CA ALA A 274 19.65 6.29 -16.00
C ALA A 274 18.32 6.01 -16.71
N GLY A 275 18.26 6.33 -18.01
CA GLY A 275 17.06 6.19 -18.85
C GLY A 275 15.84 6.97 -18.38
N HIS A 276 16.04 8.04 -17.60
CA HIS A 276 14.96 8.85 -17.02
C HIS A 276 14.71 10.11 -17.87
N PRO A 277 13.49 10.67 -17.88
CA PRO A 277 13.22 11.96 -18.53
C PRO A 277 14.17 13.08 -18.08
N PRO A 278 14.52 14.03 -18.97
CA PRO A 278 15.44 15.10 -18.63
C PRO A 278 14.88 16.00 -17.53
N ALA A 279 15.76 16.49 -16.66
CA ALA A 279 15.38 17.56 -15.74
C ALA A 279 15.11 18.86 -16.52
N VAL A 280 14.27 19.74 -16.00
CA VAL A 280 13.94 21.00 -16.68
C VAL A 280 14.21 22.18 -15.76
N GLN A 281 15.04 23.13 -16.21
CA GLN A 281 15.38 24.34 -15.50
C GLN A 281 14.65 25.56 -16.07
N LEU A 282 14.03 26.37 -15.21
CA LEU A 282 13.61 27.73 -15.55
C LEU A 282 14.74 28.70 -15.21
N HIS A 283 15.14 29.50 -16.19
CA HIS A 283 16.04 30.62 -16.00
C HIS A 283 15.25 31.89 -15.73
N ALA A 284 15.21 32.35 -14.47
CA ALA A 284 14.41 33.52 -14.08
C ALA A 284 14.82 34.81 -14.81
N GLY A 285 16.11 34.94 -15.16
CA GLY A 285 16.62 36.09 -15.90
C GLY A 285 16.07 36.21 -17.33
N THR A 286 15.69 35.09 -17.95
CA THR A 286 15.17 35.07 -19.34
C THR A 286 13.71 34.62 -19.44
N GLY A 287 13.17 34.01 -18.38
CA GLY A 287 11.86 33.36 -18.38
C GLY A 287 11.80 32.11 -19.28
N ARG A 288 12.94 31.53 -19.65
CA ARG A 288 12.99 30.37 -20.55
C ARG A 288 13.22 29.08 -19.78
N TRP A 289 12.57 28.02 -20.25
CA TRP A 289 12.81 26.66 -19.82
C TRP A 289 13.89 26.00 -20.68
N GLU A 290 14.80 25.26 -20.04
CA GLU A 290 15.88 24.49 -20.66
C GLU A 290 15.82 23.04 -20.14
N GLN A 291 15.97 22.07 -21.04
CA GLN A 291 16.07 20.66 -20.67
C GLN A 291 17.54 20.29 -20.40
N MET A 292 17.81 19.82 -19.19
CA MET A 292 19.11 19.34 -18.75
C MET A 292 19.22 17.85 -19.08
N THR A 293 19.69 17.57 -20.30
CA THR A 293 19.76 16.20 -20.82
C THR A 293 21.06 15.54 -20.38
N ALA A 294 20.93 14.49 -19.57
CA ALA A 294 22.00 13.55 -19.25
C ALA A 294 21.63 12.19 -19.85
N GLU A 295 22.63 11.45 -20.33
CA GLU A 295 22.42 10.14 -20.94
C GLU A 295 23.01 9.04 -20.06
N GLY A 296 22.32 7.90 -20.04
CA GLY A 296 22.76 6.70 -19.36
C GLY A 296 21.71 5.62 -19.47
N PRO A 297 22.11 4.34 -19.39
CA PRO A 297 21.16 3.24 -19.55
C PRO A 297 20.23 3.06 -18.36
N LEU A 298 19.16 2.31 -18.59
CA LEU A 298 18.29 1.81 -17.53
C LEU A 298 19.09 1.00 -16.50
N LEU A 299 18.76 1.18 -15.22
CA LEU A 299 19.35 0.38 -14.14
C LEU A 299 18.83 -1.06 -14.23
N GLY A 300 19.72 -2.03 -14.00
CA GLY A 300 19.39 -3.46 -13.96
C GLY A 300 19.40 -4.17 -15.32
N VAL A 301 19.72 -3.48 -16.42
CA VAL A 301 19.70 -4.09 -17.77
C VAL A 301 21.06 -4.65 -18.17
N TYR A 302 22.14 -3.88 -18.02
CA TYR A 302 23.49 -4.33 -18.34
C TYR A 302 24.54 -3.75 -17.39
N GLY A 303 25.60 -4.53 -17.14
CA GLY A 303 26.70 -4.13 -16.27
C GLY A 303 27.70 -3.19 -16.95
N GLY A 304 28.51 -2.50 -16.14
CA GLY A 304 29.57 -1.61 -16.65
C GLY A 304 29.07 -0.31 -17.29
N ALA A 305 27.85 0.11 -16.96
CA ALA A 305 27.28 1.37 -17.41
C ALA A 305 28.03 2.58 -16.85
N GLU A 306 28.35 3.54 -17.72
CA GLU A 306 28.81 4.87 -17.37
C GLU A 306 27.63 5.85 -17.44
N PHE A 307 27.62 6.84 -16.55
CA PHE A 307 26.56 7.82 -16.42
C PHE A 307 27.20 9.21 -16.40
N ASP A 308 27.14 9.91 -17.54
CA ASP A 308 27.74 11.24 -17.67
C ASP A 308 26.75 12.32 -17.22
N PRO A 309 27.18 13.27 -16.36
CA PRO A 309 26.26 14.28 -15.85
C PRO A 309 26.08 15.46 -16.80
N ALA A 310 24.85 15.96 -16.88
CA ALA A 310 24.57 17.32 -17.30
C ALA A 310 24.92 18.28 -16.16
N LYS A 311 25.60 19.38 -16.46
CA LYS A 311 26.00 20.38 -15.45
C LYS A 311 25.26 21.69 -15.66
N GLY A 312 24.92 22.36 -14.58
CA GLY A 312 24.26 23.67 -14.62
C GLY A 312 24.45 24.45 -13.33
N CYS A 313 23.81 25.61 -13.26
CA CYS A 313 23.79 26.45 -12.06
C CYS A 313 22.38 27.01 -11.86
N LEU A 314 21.85 26.86 -10.66
CA LEU A 314 20.62 27.51 -10.21
C LEU A 314 20.96 28.89 -9.66
N ASN A 315 20.68 29.93 -10.46
CA ASN A 315 20.80 31.31 -10.02
C ASN A 315 19.61 31.71 -9.14
N PRO A 316 19.70 32.81 -8.37
CA PRO A 316 18.57 33.31 -7.60
C PRO A 316 17.36 33.59 -8.51
N GLY A 317 16.22 32.99 -8.17
CA GLY A 317 14.97 32.97 -8.93
C GLY A 317 14.77 31.73 -9.79
N ASP A 318 15.84 30.98 -10.11
CA ASP A 318 15.76 29.81 -10.97
C ASP A 318 15.06 28.64 -10.27
N VAL A 319 14.49 27.75 -11.09
CA VAL A 319 13.72 26.58 -10.65
C VAL A 319 14.22 25.37 -11.41
N LEU A 320 14.41 24.24 -10.72
CA LEU A 320 14.71 22.96 -11.32
C LEU A 320 13.58 21.97 -11.02
N MET A 321 13.10 21.29 -12.05
CA MET A 321 12.07 20.26 -11.98
C MET A 321 12.64 18.88 -12.33
N LEU A 322 12.37 17.90 -11.47
CA LEU A 322 12.58 16.47 -11.74
C LEU A 322 11.22 15.78 -11.72
N PHE A 323 10.93 14.91 -12.69
CA PHE A 323 9.64 14.24 -12.78
C PHE A 323 9.77 12.87 -13.44
N THR A 324 8.83 12.00 -13.12
CA THR A 324 8.71 10.68 -13.78
C THR A 324 7.97 10.80 -15.11
N ASP A 325 8.17 9.81 -15.97
CA ASP A 325 7.52 9.69 -17.28
C ASP A 325 6.00 9.68 -17.15
N GLY A 326 5.42 9.05 -16.13
CA GLY A 326 3.97 9.06 -15.90
C GLY A 326 3.35 10.46 -15.74
N LEU A 327 4.15 11.52 -15.52
CA LEU A 327 3.68 12.91 -15.55
C LEU A 327 3.57 13.50 -16.97
N VAL A 328 4.43 13.08 -17.88
CA VAL A 328 4.62 13.70 -19.21
C VAL A 328 4.24 12.78 -20.37
N GLU A 329 4.36 11.47 -20.20
CA GLU A 329 4.05 10.44 -21.18
C GLU A 329 2.61 9.94 -21.01
N THR A 330 1.93 9.72 -22.13
CA THR A 330 0.66 8.99 -22.16
C THR A 330 0.57 8.15 -23.44
N ALA A 331 -0.37 7.22 -23.52
CA ALA A 331 -0.58 6.42 -24.72
C ALA A 331 -0.82 7.24 -26.01
N GLU A 332 -1.25 8.49 -25.89
CA GLU A 332 -1.54 9.40 -27.00
C GLU A 332 -0.52 10.54 -27.17
N ARG A 333 0.47 10.67 -26.27
CA ARG A 333 1.40 11.82 -26.25
C ARG A 333 2.82 11.39 -25.92
N GLU A 334 3.75 11.89 -26.72
CA GLU A 334 5.18 11.71 -26.49
C GLU A 334 5.69 12.58 -25.34
N ILE A 335 6.82 12.17 -24.76
CA ILE A 335 7.46 12.85 -23.61
C ILE A 335 7.71 14.34 -23.90
N SER A 336 8.18 14.70 -25.09
CA SER A 336 8.46 16.09 -25.46
C SER A 336 7.22 16.98 -25.40
N GLU A 337 6.10 16.52 -25.94
CA GLU A 337 4.82 17.26 -25.88
C GLU A 337 4.30 17.37 -24.45
N GLY A 338 4.53 16.32 -23.64
CA GLY A 338 4.25 16.33 -22.21
C GLY A 338 5.05 17.38 -21.44
N ILE A 339 6.35 17.48 -21.73
CA ILE A 339 7.24 18.48 -21.14
C ILE A 339 6.80 19.90 -21.53
N ASP A 340 6.45 20.14 -22.79
CA ASP A 340 5.96 21.45 -23.26
C ASP A 340 4.66 21.86 -22.54
N ARG A 341 3.76 20.91 -22.32
CA ARG A 341 2.55 21.15 -21.53
C ARG A 341 2.86 21.42 -20.06
N LEU A 342 3.79 20.67 -19.47
CA LEU A 342 4.21 20.85 -18.08
C LEU A 342 4.82 22.24 -17.86
N THR A 343 5.74 22.66 -18.72
CA THR A 343 6.38 23.98 -18.64
C THR A 343 5.38 25.11 -18.88
N GLY A 344 4.46 24.96 -19.85
CA GLY A 344 3.40 25.95 -20.10
C GLY A 344 2.43 26.12 -18.92
N GLU A 345 2.13 25.06 -18.16
CA GLU A 345 1.36 25.17 -16.91
C GLU A 345 2.21 25.76 -15.76
N ALA A 346 3.50 25.43 -15.71
CA ALA A 346 4.45 25.93 -14.74
C ALA A 346 4.69 27.45 -14.86
N ASP A 347 4.57 28.02 -16.06
CA ASP A 347 4.69 29.47 -16.30
C ASP A 347 3.75 30.31 -15.44
N ARG A 348 2.60 29.76 -15.04
CA ARG A 348 1.62 30.45 -14.17
C ARG A 348 2.16 30.70 -12.75
N TYR A 349 3.16 29.95 -12.32
CA TYR A 349 3.74 30.03 -10.98
C TYR A 349 5.00 30.90 -10.92
N VAL A 350 5.56 31.28 -12.07
CA VAL A 350 6.81 32.06 -12.15
C VAL A 350 6.72 33.39 -11.40
N ALA A 351 5.59 34.07 -11.49
CA ALA A 351 5.37 35.35 -10.82
C ALA A 351 4.97 35.22 -9.33
N GLY A 352 4.33 34.11 -8.95
CA GLY A 352 3.78 33.90 -7.60
C GLY A 352 4.69 33.12 -6.66
N GLY A 353 5.82 32.61 -7.16
CA GLY A 353 6.62 31.60 -6.51
C GLY A 353 5.97 30.21 -6.62
N PHE A 354 6.78 29.17 -6.66
CA PHE A 354 6.33 27.77 -6.84
C PHE A 354 5.76 27.15 -5.55
N VAL A 355 5.12 27.95 -4.69
CA VAL A 355 4.52 27.48 -3.44
C VAL A 355 3.19 26.77 -3.73
N GLY A 356 3.09 25.51 -3.34
CA GLY A 356 1.98 24.60 -3.65
C GLY A 356 1.96 24.10 -5.09
N ALA A 357 2.91 24.51 -5.94
CA ALA A 357 2.87 24.27 -7.38
C ALA A 357 2.95 22.77 -7.71
N SER A 358 3.74 22.01 -6.96
CA SER A 358 3.98 20.58 -7.25
C SER A 358 2.69 19.76 -7.32
N TRP A 359 1.73 19.99 -6.41
CA TRP A 359 0.46 19.27 -6.45
C TRP A 359 -0.42 19.74 -7.61
N HIS A 360 -0.51 21.06 -7.83
CA HIS A 360 -1.36 21.62 -8.88
C HIS A 360 -0.88 21.24 -10.28
N LEU A 361 0.43 21.19 -10.51
CA LEU A 361 1.00 20.79 -11.80
C LEU A 361 0.66 19.33 -12.15
N ILE A 362 0.77 18.42 -11.18
CA ILE A 362 0.35 17.02 -11.42
C ILE A 362 -1.14 16.93 -11.77
N GLU A 363 -2.01 17.67 -11.06
CA GLU A 363 -3.45 17.68 -11.33
C GLU A 363 -3.80 18.35 -12.67
N ALA A 364 -3.05 19.36 -13.11
CA ALA A 364 -3.32 20.08 -14.36
C ALA A 364 -2.85 19.32 -15.62
N VAL A 365 -1.70 18.65 -15.53
CA VAL A 365 -1.06 18.01 -16.68
C VAL A 365 -1.52 16.56 -16.85
N ALA A 366 -1.76 15.85 -15.74
CA ALA A 366 -1.92 14.40 -15.74
C ALA A 366 -3.13 13.90 -14.96
N LYS A 367 -4.22 14.67 -14.84
CA LYS A 367 -5.42 14.32 -14.06
C LYS A 367 -5.96 12.90 -14.28
N ASP A 368 -6.09 12.51 -15.55
CA ASP A 368 -6.72 11.25 -15.97
C ASP A 368 -5.69 10.19 -16.40
N VAL A 369 -4.41 10.39 -16.08
CA VAL A 369 -3.34 9.45 -16.40
C VAL A 369 -3.34 8.33 -15.36
N ASN A 370 -3.40 7.09 -15.86
CA ASN A 370 -3.40 5.90 -15.02
C ASN A 370 -1.99 5.36 -14.79
N ASP A 371 -1.10 6.24 -14.35
CA ASP A 371 0.29 5.92 -14.03
C ASP A 371 0.76 6.61 -12.75
N ASP A 372 1.85 6.09 -12.20
CA ASP A 372 2.56 6.69 -11.07
C ASP A 372 3.21 8.01 -11.50
N ARG A 373 3.07 9.03 -10.67
CA ARG A 373 3.47 10.40 -11.00
C ARG A 373 4.23 11.01 -9.85
N ALA A 374 5.45 11.45 -10.11
CA ALA A 374 6.27 12.19 -9.19
C ALA A 374 6.73 13.50 -9.81
N LEU A 375 6.73 14.55 -8.99
CA LEU A 375 7.31 15.85 -9.33
C LEU A 375 8.07 16.38 -8.13
N VAL A 376 9.34 16.72 -8.33
CA VAL A 376 10.21 17.42 -7.39
C VAL A 376 10.53 18.80 -7.95
N LEU A 377 10.33 19.83 -7.13
CA LEU A 377 10.67 21.22 -7.43
C LEU A 377 11.74 21.69 -6.46
N ILE A 378 12.80 22.30 -6.98
CA ILE A 378 13.84 22.97 -6.19
C ILE A 378 13.99 24.38 -6.75
N CYS A 379 13.81 25.38 -5.90
CA CYS A 379 13.93 26.78 -6.28
C CYS A 379 14.99 27.44 -5.42
N ARG A 380 15.78 28.32 -6.04
CA ARG A 380 16.65 29.23 -5.30
C ARG A 380 15.92 30.57 -5.17
N ASP A 381 15.53 30.95 -3.96
CA ASP A 381 14.76 32.17 -3.77
C ASP A 381 15.60 33.40 -4.12
N GLN A 382 14.96 34.45 -4.65
CA GLN A 382 15.63 35.72 -4.81
C GLN A 382 15.92 36.32 -3.43
N VAL A 383 17.16 36.79 -3.24
CA VAL A 383 17.56 37.47 -2.00
C VAL A 383 16.80 38.80 -1.93
N GLY A 384 15.69 38.85 -1.21
CA GLY A 384 14.93 40.08 -0.98
C GLY A 384 13.39 39.98 -0.95
N ALA A 385 12.79 38.79 -1.01
CA ALA A 385 11.34 38.61 -0.84
C ALA A 385 10.94 38.32 0.62
#